data_AF-A0AAE2Y293-F1
#
_entry.id   AF-A0AAE2Y293-F1
#
_cell.length_a   1.000
_cell.length_b   1.000
_cell.length_c   1.000
_cell.angle_alpha   90.00
_cell.angle_beta   90.00
_cell.angle_gamma   90.00
#
_symmetry.space_group_name_H-M   'P 1'
#
loop_
_entity.id
_entity.type
_entity.pdbx_description
1 polymer ?
#
loop_
_entity_poly.entity_id
_entity_poly.type
_entity_poly.pdbx_seq_one_letter_code
_entity_poly.pdbx_strand_id
1 'polypeptide(L)'
;MSPREAKKMDNICPICRKKLTIGVQHRVDELADRDENYIPKNFIPYKKLIPLSELISVALGIENLYAKQIWDTYYKLVHLFNNEYNILLNVPKEDIAGVVNEKIAELVIKNREGKIKISPGFDGVYGKIVLKEEKSEVKTPKQTQQKSLDAYFKI
;
A
#
# COMPACT_ATOMS: atom_id res chain seq x y z
N MET A 1 9.35 12.76 -4.42
CA MET A 1 10.54 13.25 -5.11
C MET A 1 11.20 12.07 -5.78
N SER A 2 11.42 12.15 -7.09
CA SER A 2 12.09 11.12 -7.86
C SER A 2 13.59 11.08 -7.54
N PRO A 3 14.30 9.96 -7.80
CA PRO A 3 15.74 9.88 -7.60
C PRO A 3 16.54 10.95 -8.32
N ARG A 4 16.14 11.30 -9.55
CA ARG A 4 16.81 12.31 -10.36
C ARG A 4 16.65 13.72 -9.79
N GLU A 5 15.48 14.03 -9.23
CA GLU A 5 15.26 15.31 -8.53
C GLU A 5 16.07 15.39 -7.24
N ALA A 6 16.11 14.30 -6.46
CA ALA A 6 16.88 14.25 -5.22
C ALA A 6 18.38 14.44 -5.47
N LYS A 7 18.93 13.77 -6.50
CA LYS A 7 20.34 13.94 -6.93
C LYS A 7 20.67 15.38 -7.31
N LYS A 8 19.77 16.09 -8.01
CA LYS A 8 19.95 17.51 -8.35
C LYS A 8 19.98 18.45 -7.14
N MET A 9 19.49 17.99 -6.00
CA MET A 9 19.42 18.74 -4.75
C MET A 9 20.41 18.20 -3.70
N ASP A 10 21.47 17.52 -4.13
CA ASP A 10 22.48 16.89 -3.25
C ASP A 10 21.88 15.96 -2.18
N ASN A 11 20.72 15.36 -2.49
CA ASN A 11 19.91 14.55 -1.58
C ASN A 11 19.50 15.29 -0.30
N ILE A 12 19.28 16.61 -0.38
CA ILE A 12 18.82 17.45 0.73
C ILE A 12 17.32 17.71 0.57
N CYS A 13 16.55 17.48 1.63
CA CYS A 13 15.13 17.76 1.64
C CYS A 13 14.87 19.28 1.54
N PRO A 14 14.05 19.76 0.58
CA PRO A 14 13.75 21.19 0.45
C PRO A 14 12.96 21.78 1.63
N ILE A 15 12.20 20.93 2.33
CA ILE A 15 11.29 21.36 3.41
C ILE A 15 12.04 21.44 4.74
N CYS A 16 12.71 20.36 5.14
CA CYS A 16 13.36 20.27 6.46
C CYS A 16 14.88 20.42 6.43
N ARG A 17 15.50 20.52 5.23
CA ARG A 17 16.95 20.65 5.00
C ARG A 17 17.83 19.53 5.56
N LYS A 18 17.23 18.42 5.99
CA LYS A 18 17.96 17.21 6.37
C LYS A 18 18.30 16.37 5.14
N LYS A 19 19.32 15.50 5.27
CA LYS A 19 19.62 14.48 4.25
C LYS A 19 18.41 13.55 4.08
N LEU A 20 18.08 13.24 2.84
CA LEU A 20 17.02 12.30 2.48
C LEU A 20 17.45 10.87 2.79
N THR A 21 16.52 10.06 3.28
CA THR A 21 16.70 8.61 3.32
C THR A 21 16.60 8.07 1.89
N ILE A 22 17.69 7.46 1.42
CA ILE A 22 17.79 6.92 0.06
C ILE A 22 16.98 5.63 -0.04
N GLY A 23 15.94 5.65 -0.89
CA GLY A 23 15.05 4.51 -1.11
C GLY A 23 15.56 3.53 -2.17
N VAL A 24 14.92 2.36 -2.28
CA VAL A 24 15.28 1.30 -3.24
C VAL A 24 15.36 1.82 -4.67
N GLN A 25 14.41 2.65 -5.11
CA GLN A 25 14.39 3.21 -6.46
C GLN A 25 15.64 4.07 -6.77
N HIS A 26 16.20 4.76 -5.77
CA HIS A 26 17.43 5.53 -5.97
C HIS A 26 18.62 4.60 -6.23
N ARG A 27 18.71 3.50 -5.50
CA ARG A 27 19.79 2.53 -5.69
C ARG A 27 19.69 1.83 -7.05
N VAL A 28 18.46 1.56 -7.51
CA VAL A 28 18.22 1.04 -8.86
C VAL A 28 18.69 2.05 -9.91
N ASP A 29 18.33 3.34 -9.79
CA ASP A 29 18.73 4.40 -10.73
C ASP A 29 20.25 4.67 -10.70
N GLU A 30 20.93 4.46 -9.58
CA GLU A 30 22.40 4.54 -9.48
C GLU A 30 23.12 3.41 -10.22
N LEU A 31 22.55 2.19 -10.20
CA LEU A 31 23.15 1.00 -10.80
C LEU A 31 22.67 0.72 -12.23
N ALA A 32 21.64 1.43 -12.69
CA ALA A 32 21.03 1.19 -13.98
C ALA A 32 22.00 1.49 -15.13
N ASP A 33 22.14 0.52 -16.03
CA ASP A 33 22.92 0.58 -17.28
C ASP A 33 22.05 0.96 -18.48
N ARG A 34 20.77 1.25 -18.25
CA ARG A 34 19.73 1.46 -19.26
C ARG A 34 18.70 2.48 -18.79
N ASP A 35 17.96 3.03 -19.75
CA ASP A 35 16.88 3.97 -19.46
C ASP A 35 15.74 3.35 -18.66
N GLU A 36 15.07 4.18 -17.85
CA GLU A 36 13.97 3.80 -16.97
C GLU A 36 12.81 3.08 -17.70
N ASN A 37 12.61 3.40 -18.99
CA ASN A 37 11.54 2.85 -19.82
C ASN A 37 11.99 1.72 -20.75
N TYR A 38 13.23 1.21 -20.60
CA TYR A 38 13.73 0.14 -21.44
C TYR A 38 13.05 -1.21 -21.11
N ILE A 39 12.37 -1.79 -22.09
CA ILE A 39 11.72 -3.10 -21.99
C ILE A 39 12.46 -4.11 -22.89
N PRO A 40 13.07 -5.17 -22.34
CA PRO A 40 13.69 -6.23 -23.14
C PRO A 40 12.69 -6.92 -24.07
N LYS A 41 13.15 -7.43 -25.23
CA LYS A 41 12.28 -8.13 -26.20
C LYS A 41 11.54 -9.33 -25.62
N ASN A 42 12.18 -10.09 -24.73
CA ASN A 42 11.62 -11.29 -24.09
C ASN A 42 11.15 -11.02 -22.65
N PHE A 43 10.63 -9.82 -22.38
CA PHE A 43 10.17 -9.45 -21.05
C PHE A 43 8.95 -10.28 -20.62
N ILE A 44 9.08 -10.99 -19.50
CA ILE A 44 7.96 -11.68 -18.86
C ILE A 44 7.23 -10.65 -17.98
N PRO A 45 5.94 -10.38 -18.23
CA PRO A 45 5.20 -9.40 -17.44
C PRO A 45 5.03 -9.87 -16.00
N TYR A 46 5.10 -8.93 -15.06
CA TYR A 46 4.80 -9.19 -13.65
C TYR A 46 3.39 -8.68 -13.30
N LYS A 47 2.78 -9.28 -12.28
CA LYS A 47 1.49 -8.85 -11.73
C LYS A 47 1.73 -8.14 -10.40
N LYS A 48 1.20 -6.93 -10.26
CA LYS A 48 1.14 -6.20 -8.99
C LYS A 48 -0.14 -6.61 -8.29
N LEU A 49 -0.02 -7.43 -7.26
CA LEU A 49 -1.16 -7.86 -6.46
C LEU A 49 -1.05 -7.31 -5.06
N ILE A 50 -2.16 -6.76 -4.59
CA ILE A 50 -2.38 -6.41 -3.19
C ILE A 50 -3.00 -7.62 -2.48
N PRO A 51 -2.60 -7.92 -1.22
CA PRO A 51 -3.20 -8.98 -0.43
C PRO A 51 -4.71 -8.86 -0.30
N LEU A 52 -5.42 -9.98 -0.34
CA LEU A 52 -6.87 -10.04 -0.23
C LEU A 52 -7.37 -9.44 1.10
N SER A 53 -6.64 -9.64 2.20
CA SER A 53 -6.96 -9.03 3.49
C SER A 53 -6.97 -7.51 3.45
N GLU A 54 -6.02 -6.88 2.73
CA GLU A 54 -5.99 -5.43 2.54
C GLU A 54 -7.16 -4.96 1.68
N LEU A 55 -7.49 -5.68 0.60
CA LEU A 55 -8.65 -5.36 -0.23
C LEU A 55 -9.96 -5.44 0.57
N ILE A 56 -10.11 -6.45 1.43
CA ILE A 56 -11.27 -6.61 2.31
C ILE A 56 -11.32 -5.49 3.34
N SER A 57 -10.20 -5.20 4.02
CA SER A 57 -10.06 -4.09 4.97
C SER A 57 -10.54 -2.77 4.36
N VAL A 58 -10.07 -2.50 3.14
CA VAL A 58 -10.36 -1.30 2.38
C VAL A 58 -11.83 -1.27 1.90
N ALA A 59 -12.38 -2.41 1.51
CA ALA A 59 -13.80 -2.53 1.14
C ALA A 59 -14.71 -2.22 2.34
N LEU A 60 -14.39 -2.79 3.50
CA LEU A 60 -15.15 -2.67 4.75
C LEU A 60 -14.90 -1.35 5.49
N GLY A 61 -13.85 -0.60 5.14
CA GLY A 61 -13.47 0.63 5.83
C GLY A 61 -12.87 0.40 7.22
N ILE A 62 -12.23 -0.74 7.44
CA ILE A 62 -11.63 -1.13 8.72
C ILE A 62 -10.11 -0.96 8.62
N GLU A 63 -9.54 0.01 9.35
CA GLU A 63 -8.10 0.27 9.31
C GLU A 63 -7.26 -0.84 9.98
N ASN A 64 -7.81 -1.50 11.00
CA ASN A 64 -7.11 -2.56 11.71
C ASN A 64 -7.18 -3.88 10.94
N LEU A 65 -6.07 -4.26 10.30
CA LEU A 65 -5.96 -5.51 9.53
C LEU A 65 -6.16 -6.78 10.40
N TYR A 66 -6.01 -6.69 11.73
CA TYR A 66 -6.24 -7.82 12.65
C TYR A 66 -7.71 -7.97 13.06
N ALA A 67 -8.62 -7.15 12.53
CA ALA A 67 -10.03 -7.26 12.87
C ALA A 67 -10.60 -8.61 12.41
N LYS A 68 -11.29 -9.29 13.32
CA LYS A 68 -11.88 -10.63 13.08
C LYS A 68 -12.75 -10.67 11.81
N GLN A 69 -13.55 -9.63 11.58
CA GLN A 69 -14.43 -9.54 10.41
C GLN A 69 -13.69 -9.65 9.06
N ILE A 70 -12.47 -9.11 8.97
CA ILE A 70 -11.65 -9.20 7.75
C ILE A 70 -11.22 -10.65 7.54
N TRP A 71 -10.69 -11.28 8.59
CA TRP A 71 -10.20 -12.65 8.53
C TRP A 71 -11.31 -13.68 8.35
N ASP A 72 -12.47 -13.49 8.97
CA ASP A 72 -13.65 -14.34 8.74
C ASP A 72 -14.05 -14.32 7.26
N THR A 73 -14.06 -13.14 6.63
CA THR A 73 -14.35 -12.99 5.19
C THR A 73 -13.26 -13.60 4.31
N TYR A 74 -11.99 -13.37 4.68
CA TYR A 74 -10.84 -13.93 3.98
C TYR A 74 -10.86 -15.46 3.98
N TYR A 75 -11.02 -16.08 5.15
CA TYR A 75 -11.06 -17.53 5.27
C TYR A 75 -12.28 -18.11 4.56
N LYS A 76 -13.45 -17.45 4.63
CA LYS A 76 -14.62 -17.87 3.86
C LYS A 76 -14.31 -17.97 2.36
N LEU A 77 -13.68 -16.94 1.78
CA LEU A 77 -13.31 -16.96 0.37
C LEU A 77 -12.26 -18.04 0.07
N VAL A 78 -11.21 -18.13 0.88
CA VAL A 78 -10.13 -19.12 0.70
C VAL A 78 -10.66 -20.55 0.78
N HIS A 79 -11.58 -20.84 1.71
CA HIS A 79 -12.19 -22.17 1.82
C HIS A 79 -13.05 -22.53 0.59
N LEU A 80 -13.79 -21.57 0.01
CA LEU A 80 -14.60 -21.83 -1.19
C LEU A 80 -13.75 -21.93 -2.47
N PHE A 81 -12.73 -21.09 -2.60
CA PHE A 81 -11.95 -20.93 -3.84
C PHE A 81 -10.52 -21.46 -3.75
N ASN A 82 -10.26 -22.31 -2.74
CA ASN A 82 -9.01 -23.01 -2.45
C ASN A 82 -7.86 -22.15 -1.90
N ASN A 83 -7.46 -21.08 -2.60
CA ASN A 83 -6.35 -20.23 -2.14
C ASN A 83 -6.49 -18.77 -2.59
N GLU A 84 -5.74 -17.88 -1.92
CA GLU A 84 -5.74 -16.44 -2.19
C GLU A 84 -5.34 -16.10 -3.63
N TYR A 85 -4.29 -16.72 -4.17
CA TYR A 85 -3.86 -16.41 -5.54
C TYR A 85 -4.93 -16.78 -6.57
N ASN A 86 -5.64 -17.88 -6.37
CA ASN A 86 -6.74 -18.26 -7.24
C ASN A 86 -7.85 -17.19 -7.22
N ILE A 87 -8.21 -16.72 -6.02
CA ILE A 87 -9.17 -15.61 -5.83
C ILE A 87 -8.64 -14.32 -6.44
N LEU A 88 -7.35 -14.04 -6.36
CA LEU A 88 -6.79 -12.79 -6.87
C LEU A 88 -6.52 -12.84 -8.38
N LEU A 89 -6.43 -14.01 -9.03
CA LEU A 89 -6.04 -14.12 -10.44
C LEU A 89 -7.15 -14.63 -11.35
N ASN A 90 -7.92 -15.63 -10.91
CA ASN A 90 -8.71 -16.47 -11.83
C ASN A 90 -10.22 -16.40 -11.60
N VAL A 91 -10.68 -16.35 -10.34
CA VAL A 91 -12.12 -16.51 -10.01
C VAL A 91 -12.99 -15.41 -10.63
N PRO A 92 -14.10 -15.70 -11.34
CA PRO A 92 -14.98 -14.67 -11.91
C PRO A 92 -15.53 -13.66 -10.87
N LYS A 93 -15.91 -12.45 -11.32
CA LYS A 93 -16.46 -11.41 -10.43
C LYS A 93 -17.74 -11.90 -9.77
N GLU A 94 -18.58 -12.57 -10.54
CA GLU A 94 -19.91 -13.05 -10.20
C GLU A 94 -19.85 -14.05 -9.05
N ASP A 95 -18.91 -14.99 -9.12
CA ASP A 95 -18.69 -16.01 -8.10
C ASP A 95 -18.24 -15.38 -6.77
N ILE A 96 -17.38 -14.36 -6.82
CA ILE A 96 -16.95 -13.63 -5.62
C ILE A 96 -18.13 -12.85 -5.04
N ALA A 97 -18.88 -12.12 -5.88
CA ALA A 97 -20.03 -11.32 -5.47
C ALA A 97 -21.20 -12.18 -4.93
N GLY A 98 -21.30 -13.45 -5.32
CA GLY A 98 -22.25 -14.40 -4.75
C GLY A 98 -21.96 -14.78 -3.30
N VAL A 99 -20.70 -14.65 -2.84
CA VAL A 99 -20.26 -15.08 -1.50
C VAL A 99 -20.07 -13.90 -0.55
N VAL A 100 -19.60 -12.77 -1.08
CA VAL A 100 -19.24 -11.55 -0.33
C VAL A 100 -19.82 -10.30 -0.97
N ASN A 101 -19.64 -9.15 -0.32
CA ASN A 101 -20.11 -7.87 -0.81
C ASN A 101 -19.55 -7.54 -2.20
N GLU A 102 -20.37 -6.99 -3.09
CA GLU A 102 -20.00 -6.58 -4.45
C GLU A 102 -18.77 -5.65 -4.47
N LYS A 103 -18.62 -4.79 -3.46
CA LYS A 103 -17.47 -3.89 -3.33
C LYS A 103 -16.13 -4.63 -3.21
N ILE A 104 -16.12 -5.80 -2.55
CA ILE A 104 -14.92 -6.64 -2.44
C ILE A 104 -14.61 -7.25 -3.81
N ALA A 105 -15.63 -7.80 -4.49
CA ALA A 105 -15.47 -8.37 -5.82
C ALA A 105 -14.90 -7.33 -6.81
N GLU A 106 -15.43 -6.11 -6.82
CA GLU A 106 -14.90 -5.02 -7.65
C GLU A 106 -13.44 -4.68 -7.36
N LEU A 107 -13.05 -4.64 -6.09
CA LEU A 107 -11.66 -4.36 -5.71
C LEU A 107 -10.71 -5.47 -6.14
N VAL A 108 -11.13 -6.74 -6.05
CA VAL A 108 -10.36 -7.87 -6.55
C VAL A 108 -10.15 -7.76 -8.07
N ILE A 109 -11.19 -7.40 -8.83
CA ILE A 109 -11.06 -7.19 -10.29
C ILE A 109 -10.14 -6.00 -10.60
N LYS A 110 -10.29 -4.87 -9.89
CA LYS A 110 -9.39 -3.72 -10.06
C LYS A 110 -7.92 -4.07 -9.73
N ASN A 111 -7.70 -4.95 -8.75
CA ASN A 111 -6.37 -5.46 -8.41
C ASN A 111 -5.76 -6.26 -9.57
N ARG A 112 -6.54 -7.18 -10.17
CA ARG A 112 -6.12 -7.97 -11.34
C ARG A 112 -5.70 -7.13 -12.54
N GLU A 113 -6.45 -6.08 -12.78
CA GLU A 113 -6.23 -5.16 -13.88
C GLU A 113 -5.12 -4.14 -13.58
N GLY A 114 -4.58 -4.11 -12.36
CA GLY A 114 -3.58 -3.13 -11.94
C GLY A 114 -4.11 -1.69 -11.93
N LYS A 115 -5.43 -1.49 -11.79
CA LYS A 115 -6.09 -0.17 -11.79
C LYS A 115 -6.21 0.45 -10.40
N ILE A 116 -5.69 -0.19 -9.37
CA ILE A 116 -5.70 0.36 -8.01
C ILE A 116 -4.62 1.44 -7.89
N LYS A 117 -5.03 2.65 -7.49
CA LYS A 117 -4.10 3.73 -7.17
C LYS A 117 -3.45 3.45 -5.82
N ILE A 118 -2.12 3.48 -5.78
CA ILE A 118 -1.32 3.24 -4.58
C ILE A 118 -0.48 4.49 -4.32
N SER A 119 -0.53 5.00 -3.09
CA SER A 119 0.45 5.96 -2.60
C SER A 119 1.70 5.20 -2.18
N PRO A 120 2.87 5.46 -2.80
CA PRO A 120 4.08 4.72 -2.50
C PRO A 120 4.55 4.94 -1.06
N GLY A 121 5.12 3.90 -0.46
CA GLY A 121 5.79 4.00 0.83
C GLY A 121 7.14 4.70 0.73
N PHE A 122 7.63 5.20 1.87
CA PHE A 122 8.94 5.85 1.98
C PHE A 122 9.44 5.77 3.43
N ASP A 123 10.76 5.78 3.64
CA ASP A 123 11.41 5.95 4.95
C ASP A 123 10.81 5.08 6.08
N GLY A 124 10.59 3.78 5.80
CA GLY A 124 10.01 2.83 6.75
C GLY A 124 8.48 2.86 6.88
N VAL A 125 7.80 3.79 6.19
CA VAL A 125 6.34 3.86 6.10
C VAL A 125 5.87 3.07 4.87
N TYR A 126 4.95 2.13 5.09
CA TYR A 126 4.34 1.35 4.02
C TYR A 126 3.45 2.23 3.12
N GLY A 127 3.34 1.81 1.85
CA GLY A 127 2.40 2.41 0.92
C GLY A 127 0.95 2.17 1.33
N LYS A 128 0.03 2.98 0.78
CA LYS A 128 -1.39 2.90 1.11
C LYS A 128 -2.25 2.89 -0.15
N ILE A 129 -3.36 2.17 -0.08
CA ILE A 129 -4.36 2.12 -1.15
C ILE A 129 -5.20 3.39 -1.12
N VAL A 130 -5.37 4.02 -2.27
CA VAL A 130 -6.14 5.26 -2.41
C VAL A 130 -7.44 4.95 -3.14
N LEU A 131 -8.55 4.85 -2.40
CA LEU A 131 -9.87 4.53 -2.95
C LEU A 131 -10.60 5.72 -3.59
N LYS A 132 -10.30 6.93 -3.12
CA LYS A 132 -10.83 8.20 -3.63
C LYS A 132 -9.69 9.22 -3.61
N GLU A 133 -9.78 10.22 -4.48
CA GLU A 133 -8.97 11.44 -4.38
C GLU A 133 -9.41 12.23 -3.15
N GLU A 134 -9.22 11.66 -1.97
CA GLU A 134 -9.24 12.42 -0.74
C GLU A 134 -7.99 13.28 -0.77
N LYS A 135 -8.19 14.60 -0.95
CA LYS A 135 -7.18 15.60 -0.69
C LYS A 135 -6.57 15.23 0.67
N SER A 136 -5.31 14.81 0.64
CA SER A 136 -4.57 14.45 1.84
C SER A 136 -4.37 15.71 2.67
N GLU A 137 -5.33 16.03 3.54
CA GLU A 137 -5.06 16.87 4.69
C GLU A 137 -4.10 16.09 5.58
N VAL A 138 -2.88 16.61 5.70
CA VAL A 138 -1.87 16.15 6.63
C VAL A 138 -2.47 16.30 8.04
N LYS A 139 -3.01 15.21 8.60
CA LYS A 139 -3.34 15.17 10.02
C LYS A 139 -2.03 15.23 10.77
N THR A 140 -1.67 16.40 11.25
CA THR A 140 -0.58 16.58 12.22
C THR A 140 -0.84 15.66 13.41
N PRO A 141 0.15 14.88 13.86
CA PRO A 141 -0.02 14.08 15.06
C PRO A 141 -0.35 15.02 16.21
N LYS A 142 -1.47 14.78 16.90
CA LYS A 142 -1.81 15.48 18.14
C LYS A 142 -0.65 15.23 19.10
N GLN A 143 0.07 16.28 19.48
CA GLN A 143 1.03 16.23 20.57
C GLN A 143 0.26 15.91 21.85
N THR A 144 0.20 14.64 22.23
CA THR A 144 -0.14 14.27 23.59
C THR A 144 1.01 14.79 24.45
N GLN A 145 0.76 15.80 25.27
CA GLN A 145 1.73 16.25 26.27
C GLN A 145 2.03 15.05 27.19
N GLN A 146 3.19 14.43 26.98
CA GLN A 146 3.71 13.41 27.87
C GLN A 146 4.03 14.10 29.20
N LYS A 147 3.18 13.88 30.21
CA LYS A 147 3.45 14.37 31.56
C LYS A 147 4.73 13.69 32.06
N SER A 148 5.66 14.47 32.60
CA SER A 148 6.89 13.95 33.20
C SER A 148 6.56 13.03 34.38
N LEU A 149 7.48 12.12 34.70
CA LEU A 149 7.36 11.20 35.84
C LEU A 149 7.10 11.94 37.17
N ASP A 150 7.54 13.19 37.29
CA ASP A 150 7.27 14.06 38.45
C ASP A 150 5.77 14.31 38.69
N ALA A 151 4.94 14.23 37.64
CA ALA A 151 3.49 14.38 37.78
C ALA A 151 2.82 13.21 38.53
N TYR A 152 3.51 12.08 38.69
CA TYR A 152 3.00 10.89 39.37
C TYR A 152 3.49 10.75 40.81
N PHE A 153 4.60 11.39 41.20
CA PHE A 153 5.18 11.32 42.53
C PHE A 153 4.98 12.63 43.31
N LYS A 154 3.72 13.08 43.47
CA LYS A 154 3.40 14.08 44.49
C LYS A 154 3.34 13.38 45.85
N ILE A 155 4.41 13.53 46.63
CA ILE A 155 4.43 13.35 48.09
C ILE A 155 3.75 14.56 48.73
#